data_AF-A0A954VIU7-F1
#
_entry.id   AF-A0A954VIU7-F1
#
_cell.length_a   1.000
_cell.length_b   1.000
_cell.length_c   1.000
_cell.angle_alpha   90.00
_cell.angle_beta   90.00
_cell.angle_gamma   90.00
#
_symmetry.space_group_name_H-M   'P 1'
#
loop_
_entity.id
_entity.type
_entity.pdbx_description
1 polymer ?
#
loop_
_entity_poly.entity_id
_entity_poly.type
_entity_poly.pdbx_seq_one_letter_code
_entity_poly.pdbx_strand_id
1 'polypeptide(L)'
;MKPLDHLKNLVVMAAADGSLDEQEISLMMDRCYQLGLSEEDLEKAISFASSSDARLILPVDRTEQNQMLADLIRMMAADGKLLEVEKRLFALAAAKMGIDKIELDALIDQLVGKYP
;
A
#
# COMPACT_ATOMS: atom_id res chain seq x y z
N MET A 1 -6.04 -2.20 -13.31
CA MET A 1 -6.42 -2.96 -12.10
C MET A 1 -7.81 -2.54 -11.62
N LYS A 2 -8.59 -3.39 -10.92
CA LYS A 2 -9.88 -2.96 -10.34
C LYS A 2 -9.63 -2.12 -9.07
N PRO A 3 -10.43 -1.08 -8.80
CA PRO A 3 -10.25 -0.24 -7.60
C PRO A 3 -10.28 -1.03 -6.29
N LEU A 4 -11.14 -2.04 -6.18
CA LEU A 4 -11.23 -2.91 -5.00
C LEU A 4 -9.95 -3.74 -4.77
N ASP A 5 -9.29 -4.18 -5.84
CA ASP A 5 -8.04 -4.94 -5.72
C ASP A 5 -6.89 -4.04 -5.26
N HIS A 6 -6.89 -2.78 -5.70
CA HIS A 6 -5.99 -1.74 -5.16
C HIS A 6 -6.19 -1.56 -3.66
N LEU A 7 -7.43 -1.39 -3.23
CA LEU A 7 -7.77 -1.19 -1.81
C LEU A 7 -7.37 -2.41 -0.98
N LYS A 8 -7.65 -3.62 -1.44
CA LYS A 8 -7.20 -4.86 -0.78
C LYS A 8 -5.69 -4.90 -0.58
N ASN A 9 -4.92 -4.48 -1.59
CA ASN A 9 -3.47 -4.45 -1.45
C ASN A 9 -3.01 -3.44 -0.41
N LEU A 10 -3.62 -2.25 -0.36
CA LEU A 10 -3.32 -1.26 0.68
C LEU A 10 -3.57 -1.84 2.07
N VAL A 11 -4.74 -2.46 2.26
CA VAL A 11 -5.14 -3.00 3.56
C VAL A 11 -4.29 -4.20 3.99
N VAL A 12 -3.98 -5.12 3.07
CA VAL A 12 -3.07 -6.26 3.33
C VAL A 12 -1.69 -5.78 3.78
N MET A 13 -1.22 -4.66 3.23
CA MET A 13 0.11 -4.14 3.51
C MET A 13 0.18 -3.43 4.86
N ALA A 14 -0.82 -2.61 5.18
CA ALA A 14 -0.92 -1.94 6.47
C ALA A 14 -1.18 -2.94 7.60
N ALA A 15 -2.02 -3.97 7.38
CA ALA A 15 -2.28 -4.99 8.40
C ALA A 15 -1.10 -5.97 8.64
N ALA A 16 0.01 -5.83 7.91
CA ALA A 16 1.11 -6.79 7.93
C ALA A 16 1.95 -6.74 9.22
N ASP A 17 1.88 -5.65 9.98
CA ASP A 17 2.49 -5.55 11.31
C ASP A 17 1.60 -6.12 12.44
N GLY A 18 0.36 -6.50 12.09
CA GLY A 18 -0.62 -7.12 12.97
C GLY A 18 -1.70 -6.18 13.52
N SER A 19 -1.68 -4.88 13.20
CA SER A 19 -2.73 -3.96 13.62
C SER A 19 -2.84 -2.72 12.74
N LEU A 20 -4.06 -2.41 12.29
CA LEU A 20 -4.37 -1.11 11.70
C LEU A 20 -4.69 -0.10 12.79
N ASP A 21 -4.00 1.03 12.80
CA ASP A 21 -4.31 2.14 13.69
C ASP A 21 -5.39 3.09 13.13
N GLU A 22 -5.88 4.02 13.95
CA GLU A 22 -6.93 4.97 13.55
C GLU A 22 -6.51 5.91 12.42
N GLN A 23 -5.21 6.26 12.33
CA GLN A 23 -4.70 7.12 11.26
C GLN A 23 -4.66 6.37 9.93
N GLU A 24 -4.20 5.12 9.95
CA GLU A 24 -4.19 4.24 8.78
C GLU A 24 -5.60 3.99 8.26
N ILE A 25 -6.56 3.72 9.15
CA ILE A 25 -7.97 3.55 8.79
C ILE A 25 -8.52 4.84 8.17
N SER A 26 -8.22 6.01 8.74
CA SER A 26 -8.66 7.30 8.16
C SER A 26 -8.10 7.52 6.76
N LEU A 27 -6.83 7.21 6.53
CA LEU A 27 -6.20 7.33 5.22
C LEU A 27 -6.83 6.37 4.21
N MET A 28 -7.14 5.14 4.62
CA MET A 28 -7.82 4.17 3.77
C MET A 28 -9.24 4.60 3.41
N MET A 29 -9.98 5.24 4.32
CA MET A 29 -11.29 5.82 4.02
C MET A 29 -11.19 6.93 2.97
N ASP A 30 -10.22 7.83 3.11
CA ASP A 30 -9.99 8.90 2.12
C ASP A 30 -9.64 8.31 0.74
N ARG A 31 -8.82 7.26 0.70
CA ARG A 31 -8.49 6.55 -0.55
C ARG A 31 -9.68 5.79 -1.13
N CYS A 32 -10.48 5.15 -0.28
CA CYS A 32 -11.72 4.51 -0.68
C CYS A 32 -12.64 5.51 -1.40
N TYR A 33 -12.83 6.70 -0.83
CA TYR A 33 -13.60 7.78 -1.42
C TYR A 33 -13.03 8.26 -2.77
N GLN A 34 -11.71 8.46 -2.86
CA GLN A 34 -11.05 8.87 -4.11
C GLN A 34 -11.17 7.82 -5.23
N LEU A 35 -11.27 6.55 -4.87
CA LEU A 35 -11.45 5.43 -5.80
C LEU A 35 -12.92 5.21 -6.19
N GLY A 36 -13.86 5.98 -5.64
CA GLY A 36 -15.30 5.82 -5.86
C GLY A 36 -15.86 4.54 -5.22
N LEU A 37 -15.22 4.07 -4.16
CA LEU A 37 -15.61 2.86 -3.42
C LEU A 37 -16.43 3.22 -2.17
N SER A 38 -17.17 2.23 -1.67
CA SER A 38 -18.01 2.35 -0.49
C SER A 38 -17.29 1.89 0.78
N GLU A 39 -17.81 2.29 1.95
CA GLU A 39 -17.32 1.79 3.24
C GLU A 39 -17.40 0.25 3.33
N GLU A 40 -18.42 -0.36 2.72
CA GLU A 40 -18.57 -1.81 2.62
C GLU A 40 -17.41 -2.46 1.83
N ASP A 41 -16.84 -1.77 0.84
CA ASP A 41 -15.68 -2.24 0.09
C ASP A 41 -14.40 -2.19 0.93
N LEU A 42 -14.28 -1.19 1.81
CA LEU A 42 -13.19 -1.10 2.79
C LEU A 42 -13.29 -2.22 3.83
N GLU A 43 -14.47 -2.48 4.39
CA GLU A 43 -14.68 -3.61 5.30
C GLU A 43 -14.31 -4.95 4.65
N LYS A 44 -14.69 -5.17 3.38
CA LYS A 44 -14.29 -6.35 2.61
C LYS A 44 -12.78 -6.45 2.44
N ALA A 45 -12.10 -5.32 2.24
CA ALA A 45 -10.65 -5.29 2.13
C ALA A 45 -9.94 -5.62 3.48
N ILE A 46 -10.47 -5.11 4.60
CA ILE A 46 -9.97 -5.42 5.97
C ILE A 46 -10.18 -6.90 6.30
N SER A 47 -11.38 -7.42 6.00
CA SER A 47 -11.69 -8.84 6.19
C SER A 47 -10.78 -9.74 5.35
N PHE A 48 -10.51 -9.35 4.10
CA PHE A 48 -9.57 -10.06 3.23
C PHE A 48 -8.14 -10.07 3.79
N ALA A 49 -7.65 -8.94 4.30
CA ALA A 49 -6.32 -8.84 4.90
C ALA A 49 -6.16 -9.70 6.17
N SER A 50 -7.24 -9.85 6.94
CA SER A 50 -7.26 -10.71 8.13
C SER A 50 -7.44 -12.21 7.82
N SER A 51 -7.67 -12.57 6.56
CA SER A 51 -7.91 -13.95 6.14
C SER A 51 -6.62 -14.70 5.80
N SER A 52 -6.65 -16.03 5.91
CA SER A 52 -5.55 -16.91 5.48
C SER A 52 -5.20 -16.81 3.99
N ASP A 53 -6.10 -16.21 3.18
CA ASP A 53 -5.94 -16.01 1.74
C ASP A 53 -5.40 -14.62 1.38
N ALA A 54 -5.02 -13.80 2.37
CA ALA A 54 -4.43 -12.48 2.15
C ALA A 54 -3.22 -12.57 1.23
N ARG A 55 -3.35 -12.02 0.02
CA ARG A 55 -2.30 -11.99 -1.01
C ARG A 55 -2.37 -10.68 -1.77
N LEU A 56 -1.20 -10.15 -2.12
CA LEU A 56 -1.08 -8.98 -2.98
C LEU A 56 -1.49 -9.33 -4.42
N ILE A 57 -2.47 -8.60 -4.94
CA ILE A 57 -2.94 -8.65 -6.32
C ILE A 57 -2.21 -7.56 -7.10
N LEU A 58 -1.05 -7.88 -7.67
CA LEU A 58 -0.20 -6.88 -8.28
C LEU A 58 -0.65 -6.54 -9.71
N PRO A 59 -0.66 -5.25 -10.11
CA PRO A 59 -0.91 -4.86 -11.49
C PRO A 59 0.21 -5.33 -12.41
N VAL A 60 -0.14 -5.50 -13.69
CA VAL A 60 0.79 -5.91 -14.76
C VAL A 60 1.36 -4.72 -15.53
N ASP A 61 0.64 -3.61 -15.56
CA ASP A 61 1.08 -2.39 -16.23
C ASP A 61 2.06 -1.61 -15.34
N ARG A 62 3.19 -1.16 -15.92
CA ARG A 62 4.26 -0.48 -15.17
C ARG A 62 3.81 0.86 -14.56
N THR A 63 2.89 1.57 -15.21
CA THR A 63 2.35 2.83 -14.68
C THR A 63 1.46 2.55 -13.47
N GLU A 64 0.59 1.54 -13.56
CA GLU A 64 -0.23 1.11 -12.42
C GLU A 64 0.61 0.56 -11.26
N GLN A 65 1.70 -0.16 -11.55
CA GLN A 65 2.66 -0.65 -10.55
C GLN A 65 3.30 0.51 -9.78
N ASN A 66 3.81 1.50 -10.50
CA ASN A 66 4.43 2.68 -9.89
C ASN A 66 3.41 3.49 -9.07
N GLN A 67 2.19 3.65 -9.57
CA GLN A 67 1.13 4.35 -8.85
C GLN A 67 0.74 3.63 -7.57
N MET A 68 0.60 2.30 -7.63
CA MET A 68 0.30 1.48 -6.45
C MET A 68 1.42 1.53 -5.41
N LEU A 69 2.67 1.42 -5.84
CA LEU A 69 3.82 1.54 -4.94
C LEU A 69 3.87 2.92 -4.28
N ALA A 70 3.58 3.99 -5.04
CA ALA A 70 3.53 5.34 -4.52
C ALA A 70 2.40 5.56 -3.51
N ASP A 71 1.21 5.03 -3.78
CA ASP A 71 0.07 5.11 -2.86
C ASP A 71 0.36 4.36 -1.55
N LEU A 72 1.00 3.18 -1.64
CA LEU A 72 1.45 2.41 -0.49
C LEU A 72 2.45 3.19 0.38
N ILE A 73 3.48 3.76 -0.24
CA ILE A 73 4.51 4.54 0.47
C ILE A 73 3.89 5.77 1.14
N ARG A 74 2.99 6.49 0.46
CA ARG A 74 2.31 7.67 1.03
C ARG A 74 1.41 7.32 2.22
N MET A 75 0.76 6.17 2.17
CA MET A 75 -0.12 5.73 3.25
C MET A 75 0.68 5.37 4.50
N MET A 76 1.79 4.63 4.34
CA MET A 76 2.65 4.22 5.45
C MET A 76 3.53 5.36 5.98
N ALA A 77 3.95 6.30 5.13
CA ALA A 77 4.76 7.46 5.53
C ALA A 77 3.93 8.68 5.95
N ALA A 78 2.66 8.50 6.35
CA ALA A 78 1.77 9.61 6.69
C ALA A 78 2.23 10.44 7.91
N ASP A 79 3.00 9.83 8.83
CA ASP A 79 3.67 10.50 9.94
C ASP A 79 5.10 10.95 9.62
N GLY A 80 5.55 10.74 8.37
CA GLY A 80 6.89 11.02 7.88
C GLY A 80 7.93 9.96 8.24
N LYS A 81 7.53 8.80 8.76
CA LYS A 81 8.44 7.71 9.13
C LYS A 81 8.02 6.42 8.44
N LEU A 82 9.02 5.70 7.96
CA LEU A 82 8.88 4.34 7.45
C LEU A 82 9.58 3.40 8.41
N LEU A 83 8.81 2.51 9.04
CA LEU A 83 9.31 1.42 9.86
C LEU A 83 10.02 0.37 9.00
N GLU A 84 10.97 -0.35 9.60
CA GLU A 84 11.73 -1.39 8.89
C GLU A 84 10.86 -2.56 8.41
N VAL A 85 9.72 -2.81 9.08
CA VAL A 85 8.75 -3.82 8.64
C VAL A 85 8.08 -3.41 7.33
N GLU A 86 7.64 -2.16 7.24
CA GLU A 86 7.02 -1.57 6.04
C GLU A 86 8.00 -1.58 4.87
N LYS A 87 9.27 -1.21 5.12
CA LYS A 87 10.35 -1.28 4.12
C LYS A 87 10.49 -2.63 3.46
N ARG A 88 10.40 -3.71 4.23
CA ARG A 88 10.47 -5.07 3.69
C ARG A 88 9.25 -5.41 2.83
N LEU A 89 8.08 -4.88 3.18
CA LEU A 89 6.84 -5.14 2.49
C LEU A 89 6.77 -4.49 1.10
N PHE A 90 7.06 -3.19 0.97
CA PHE A 90 7.10 -2.59 -0.37
C PHE A 90 8.34 -3.00 -1.17
N ALA A 91 9.45 -3.37 -0.54
CA ALA A 91 10.56 -4.04 -1.23
C ALA A 91 10.14 -5.40 -1.82
N LEU A 92 9.34 -6.18 -1.10
CA LEU A 92 8.77 -7.43 -1.61
C LEU A 92 7.78 -7.17 -2.75
N ALA A 93 6.93 -6.14 -2.62
CA ALA A 93 5.99 -5.74 -3.67
C ALA A 93 6.74 -5.28 -4.93
N ALA A 94 7.77 -4.44 -4.79
CA ALA A 94 8.63 -3.97 -5.87
C ALA A 94 9.38 -5.13 -6.55
N ALA A 95 9.93 -6.07 -5.78
CA ALA A 95 10.60 -7.25 -6.32
C ALA A 95 9.65 -8.13 -7.15
N LYS A 96 8.41 -8.33 -6.69
CA LYS A 96 7.37 -9.00 -7.48
C LYS A 96 6.91 -8.16 -8.68
N MET A 97 7.01 -6.84 -8.54
CA MET A 97 6.93 -5.77 -9.54
C MET A 97 7.89 -5.92 -10.73
N GLY A 98 9.06 -6.51 -10.49
CA GLY A 98 10.23 -6.29 -11.34
C GLY A 98 10.72 -4.85 -11.31
N ILE A 99 10.43 -4.13 -10.22
CA ILE A 99 10.97 -2.80 -9.91
C ILE A 99 12.24 -3.03 -9.10
N ASP A 100 13.35 -2.47 -9.57
CA ASP A 100 14.62 -2.65 -8.89
C ASP A 100 14.74 -1.75 -7.64
N LYS A 101 15.75 -2.03 -6.82
CA LYS A 101 15.97 -1.29 -5.58
C LYS A 101 16.26 0.20 -5.82
N ILE A 102 16.92 0.55 -6.92
CA ILE A 102 17.27 1.94 -7.23
C ILE A 102 16.01 2.72 -7.58
N GLU A 103 15.14 2.15 -8.41
CA GLU A 103 13.83 2.72 -8.74
C GLU A 103 12.95 2.89 -7.49
N LEU A 104 12.94 1.89 -6.60
CA LEU A 104 12.21 1.94 -5.34
C LEU A 104 12.74 3.02 -4.39
N ASP A 105 14.06 3.08 -4.18
CA ASP A 105 14.70 4.05 -3.30
C ASP A 105 14.44 5.48 -3.80
N ALA A 106 14.52 5.71 -5.12
CA ALA A 106 14.19 7.00 -5.75
C ALA A 106 12.73 7.40 -5.54
N LEU A 107 11.80 6.44 -5.61
CA LEU A 107 10.37 6.69 -5.37
C LEU A 107 10.11 7.07 -3.90
N ILE A 108 10.76 6.40 -2.96
CA ILE A 108 10.66 6.71 -1.54
C ILE A 108 11.19 8.12 -1.26
N ASP A 109 12.38 8.45 -1.77
CA ASP A 109 12.99 9.77 -1.62
C ASP A 109 12.11 10.88 -2.21
N GLN A 110 11.44 10.61 -3.33
CA GLN A 110 10.52 11.57 -3.96
C GLN A 110 9.26 11.83 -3.12
N LEU A 111 8.76 10.80 -2.42
CA LEU A 111 7.47 10.85 -1.74
C LEU A 111 7.57 11.27 -0.28
N VAL A 112 8.64 10.87 0.41
CA VAL A 112 8.87 11.12 1.84
C VAL A 112 9.90 12.24 2.06
N GLY A 113 10.58 12.68 1.00
CA GLY A 113 11.75 13.55 1.07
C GLY A 113 13.03 12.74 1.34
N LYS A 114 14.20 13.33 1.09
CA LYS A 114 15.50 12.67 1.33
C LYS A 114 15.54 12.11 2.75
N TYR A 115 15.52 10.79 2.85
CA TYR A 115 15.72 10.10 4.11
C TYR A 115 17.23 10.17 4.45
N PRO A 116 17.62 10.58 5.67
CA PRO A 116 19.03 10.60 6.07
C PRO A 116 19.64 9.21 6.18
#